data_AF-G4A904-F1
#
_entry.id   AF-G4A904-F1
#
_cell.length_a   1.000
_cell.length_b   1.000
_cell.length_c   1.000
_cell.angle_alpha   90.00
_cell.angle_beta   90.00
_cell.angle_gamma   90.00
#
_symmetry.space_group_name_H-M   'P 1'
#
loop_
_entity.id
_entity.type
_entity.pdbx_description
1 polymer ?
#
loop_
_entity_poly.entity_id
_entity_poly.type
_entity_poly.pdbx_seq_one_letter_code
_entity_poly.pdbx_strand_id
1 'polypeptide(L)'
;MATVSNVANAAENDKKTVGKSAVEMPKQCKDLFSETENLIAEAERQPGTHTQVNKIRSKLNQSKKQILEMELATQIKSCNVALAKLTSMKQQQQ
;
A
#
# COMPACT_ATOMS: atom_id res chain seq x y z
N MET A 1 17.30 -23.66 -33.26
CA MET A 1 18.19 -22.59 -32.75
C MET A 1 17.36 -21.73 -31.81
N ALA A 2 17.75 -21.65 -30.54
CA ALA A 2 17.01 -20.93 -29.50
C ALA A 2 17.38 -19.44 -29.55
N THR A 3 16.37 -18.57 -29.56
CA THR A 3 16.57 -17.14 -29.28
C THR A 3 16.04 -16.85 -27.88
N VAL A 4 16.96 -16.60 -26.97
CA VAL A 4 16.69 -16.10 -25.61
C VAL A 4 16.19 -14.66 -25.69
N SER A 5 15.05 -14.36 -25.08
CA SER A 5 14.58 -12.99 -24.90
C SER A 5 15.27 -12.38 -23.68
N ASN A 6 15.94 -11.26 -23.90
CA ASN A 6 16.74 -10.54 -22.92
C ASN A 6 15.93 -10.02 -21.73
N VAL A 7 16.51 -10.25 -20.55
CA VAL A 7 16.21 -9.65 -19.26
C VAL A 7 16.90 -8.29 -19.11
N ALA A 8 16.31 -7.46 -18.25
CA ALA A 8 16.87 -6.28 -17.57
C ALA A 8 16.88 -4.95 -18.34
N ASN A 9 16.07 -4.00 -17.86
CA ASN A 9 16.55 -2.86 -17.07
C ASN A 9 15.37 -1.96 -16.69
N ALA A 10 14.91 -2.06 -15.44
CA ALA A 10 14.13 -1.00 -14.80
C ALA A 10 15.09 -0.25 -13.89
N ALA A 11 15.61 0.87 -14.40
CA ALA A 11 16.50 1.76 -13.68
C ALA A 11 15.78 2.36 -12.47
N GLU A 12 16.36 2.11 -11.30
CA GLU A 12 16.10 2.80 -10.05
C GLU A 12 16.38 4.30 -10.25
N ASN A 13 15.42 5.16 -9.93
CA ASN A 13 15.67 6.59 -9.82
C ASN A 13 15.66 6.98 -8.33
N ASP A 14 16.86 6.96 -7.76
CA ASP A 14 17.19 7.66 -6.52
C ASP A 14 17.01 9.16 -6.74
N LYS A 15 16.03 9.76 -6.06
CA LYS A 15 16.00 11.20 -5.84
C LYS A 15 15.88 11.47 -4.35
N LYS A 16 17.05 11.44 -3.70
CA LYS A 16 17.35 12.11 -2.44
C LYS A 16 16.78 13.53 -2.41
N THR A 17 15.85 13.80 -1.50
CA THR A 17 15.52 15.17 -1.06
C THR A 17 15.60 15.19 0.47
N VAL A 18 16.63 15.84 0.99
CA VAL A 18 16.82 16.08 2.43
C VAL A 18 16.03 17.34 2.79
N GLY A 19 15.04 17.21 3.67
CA GLY A 19 14.31 18.33 4.27
C GLY A 19 13.47 17.86 5.45
N LYS A 20 13.84 18.27 6.67
CA LYS A 20 13.09 18.20 7.95
C LYS A 20 12.21 16.95 8.15
N SER A 21 12.73 16.01 8.94
CA SER A 21 12.14 14.74 9.36
C SER A 21 10.68 14.81 9.84
N ALA A 22 9.73 14.83 8.91
CA ALA A 22 8.61 13.90 8.99
C ALA A 22 9.18 12.54 8.60
N VAL A 23 8.88 11.48 9.34
CA VAL A 23 9.14 10.11 8.88
C VAL A 23 8.36 9.95 7.58
N GLU A 24 9.04 10.14 6.45
CA GLU A 24 8.33 10.21 5.18
C GLU A 24 7.96 8.78 4.80
N MET A 25 6.68 8.46 4.99
CA MET A 25 6.13 7.15 4.68
C MET A 25 6.48 6.77 3.23
N PRO A 26 6.99 5.55 2.97
CA PRO A 26 7.30 5.08 1.64
C PRO A 26 6.12 5.23 0.69
N LYS A 27 6.41 5.50 -0.59
CA LYS A 27 5.37 5.66 -1.62
C LYS A 27 4.41 4.48 -1.63
N GLN A 28 4.92 3.25 -1.56
CA GLN A 28 4.10 2.04 -1.62
C GLN A 28 3.15 1.92 -0.42
N CYS A 29 3.55 2.41 0.75
CA CYS A 29 2.66 2.49 1.91
C CYS A 29 1.60 3.58 1.73
N LYS A 30 1.99 4.76 1.20
CA LYS A 30 1.05 5.83 0.86
C LYS A 30 -0.03 5.33 -0.11
N ASP A 31 0.37 4.65 -1.18
CA ASP A 31 -0.53 4.09 -2.18
C ASP A 31 -1.46 3.02 -1.57
N LEU A 32 -0.92 2.10 -0.77
CA LEU A 32 -1.71 1.06 -0.10
C LEU A 32 -2.79 1.63 0.81
N PHE A 33 -2.41 2.56 1.69
CA PHE A 33 -3.34 3.13 2.65
C PHE A 33 -4.40 3.98 1.95
N SER A 34 -4.01 4.77 0.95
CA SER A 34 -4.97 5.56 0.17
C SER A 34 -5.98 4.68 -0.56
N GLU A 35 -5.54 3.62 -1.21
CA GLU A 35 -6.44 2.71 -1.92
C GLU A 35 -7.39 1.99 -0.94
N THR A 36 -6.88 1.60 0.22
CA THR A 36 -7.71 0.97 1.27
C THR A 36 -8.72 1.97 1.84
N GLU A 37 -8.33 3.23 2.06
CA GLU A 37 -9.24 4.29 2.50
C GLU A 37 -10.35 4.56 1.49
N ASN A 38 -10.04 4.52 0.18
CA ASN A 38 -11.05 4.64 -0.88
C ASN A 38 -12.08 3.50 -0.82
N LEU A 39 -11.63 2.25 -0.66
CA LEU A 39 -12.51 1.09 -0.50
C LEU A 39 -13.38 1.20 0.75
N ILE A 40 -12.82 1.69 1.86
CA ILE A 40 -13.58 1.94 3.08
C ILE A 40 -14.65 3.01 2.85
N ALA A 41 -14.32 4.10 2.13
CA ALA A 41 -15.25 5.17 1.82
C ALA A 41 -16.38 4.70 0.88
N GLU A 42 -16.10 3.78 -0.03
CA GLU A 42 -17.13 3.14 -0.85
C GLU A 42 -18.04 2.23 -0.01
N ALA A 43 -17.45 1.40 0.85
CA ALA A 43 -18.20 0.55 1.76
C ALA A 43 -19.09 1.38 2.71
N GLU A 44 -18.62 2.53 3.19
CA GLU A 44 -19.36 3.43 4.10
C GLU A 44 -20.65 3.98 3.48
N ARG A 45 -20.72 4.08 2.16
CA ARG A 45 -21.94 4.53 1.45
C ARG A 45 -23.01 3.45 1.38
N GLN A 46 -22.68 2.20 1.67
CA GLN A 46 -23.63 1.09 1.63
C GLN A 46 -24.47 1.02 2.92
N PRO A 47 -25.78 0.77 2.85
CA PRO A 47 -26.61 0.61 4.05
C PRO A 47 -26.14 -0.56 4.92
N GLY A 48 -26.09 -0.37 6.23
CA GLY A 48 -25.78 -1.44 7.20
C GLY A 48 -24.29 -1.76 7.38
N THR A 49 -23.37 -1.05 6.72
CA THR A 49 -21.92 -1.32 6.81
C THR A 49 -21.17 -0.43 7.82
N HIS A 50 -21.76 0.68 8.29
CA HIS A 50 -21.07 1.70 9.10
C HIS A 50 -20.32 1.13 10.31
N THR A 51 -20.92 0.19 11.06
CA THR A 51 -20.26 -0.42 12.22
C THR A 51 -19.02 -1.21 11.82
N GLN A 52 -19.09 -1.95 10.72
CA GLN A 52 -17.96 -2.73 10.21
C GLN A 52 -16.88 -1.82 9.64
N VAL A 53 -17.27 -0.81 8.88
CA VAL A 53 -16.39 0.22 8.33
C VAL A 53 -15.61 0.94 9.42
N ASN A 54 -16.27 1.33 10.53
CA ASN A 54 -15.59 1.98 11.65
C ASN A 54 -14.54 1.07 12.28
N LYS A 55 -14.84 -0.22 12.48
CA LYS A 55 -13.87 -1.19 12.99
C LYS A 55 -12.69 -1.36 12.04
N ILE A 56 -12.94 -1.39 10.73
CA ILE A 56 -11.88 -1.50 9.71
C ILE A 56 -11.01 -0.25 9.73
N ARG A 57 -11.60 0.95 9.78
CA ARG A 57 -10.88 2.23 9.86
C ARG A 57 -9.99 2.29 11.11
N SER A 58 -10.46 1.83 12.26
CA SER A 58 -9.64 1.75 13.48
C SER A 58 -8.45 0.81 13.30
N LYS A 59 -8.65 -0.38 12.74
CA LYS A 59 -7.57 -1.36 12.47
C LYS A 59 -6.58 -0.84 11.43
N LEU A 60 -7.05 -0.14 10.40
CA LEU A 60 -6.20 0.47 9.39
C LEU A 60 -5.27 1.52 10.00
N ASN A 61 -5.82 2.40 10.84
CA ASN A 61 -5.05 3.42 11.56
C ASN A 61 -4.02 2.81 12.51
N GLN A 62 -4.39 1.73 13.21
CA GLN A 62 -3.45 0.99 14.06
C GLN A 62 -2.31 0.38 13.23
N SER A 63 -2.64 -0.32 12.15
CA SER A 63 -1.67 -0.92 11.23
C SER A 63 -0.71 0.13 10.66
N LYS A 64 -1.23 1.30 10.27
CA LYS A 64 -0.44 2.43 9.79
C LYS A 64 0.60 2.88 10.80
N LYS A 65 0.21 3.05 12.07
CA LYS A 65 1.16 3.40 13.14
C LYS A 65 2.23 2.33 13.33
N GLN A 66 1.80 1.07 13.41
CA GLN A 66 2.71 -0.07 13.59
C GLN A 66 3.74 -0.16 12.46
N ILE A 67 3.32 -0.04 11.20
CA ILE A 67 4.22 -0.07 10.05
C ILE A 67 5.22 1.09 10.11
N LEU A 68 4.77 2.29 10.46
CA LEU A 68 5.67 3.47 10.55
C LEU A 68 6.71 3.35 11.66
N GLU A 69 6.48 2.51 12.67
CA GLU A 69 7.44 2.17 13.72
C GLU A 69 8.44 1.09 13.29
N MET A 70 8.23 0.43 12.14
CA MET A 70 9.15 -0.60 11.63
C MET A 70 10.31 0.00 10.83
N GLU A 71 11.35 -0.80 10.63
CA GLU A 71 12.46 -0.47 9.72
C GLU A 71 11.98 -0.19 8.28
N LEU A 72 12.58 0.81 7.63
CA LEU A 72 12.19 1.30 6.30
C LEU A 72 12.09 0.19 5.25
N ALA A 73 13.07 -0.72 5.21
CA ALA A 73 13.07 -1.86 4.28
C ALA A 73 11.87 -2.79 4.54
N THR A 74 11.48 -2.97 5.79
CA THR A 74 10.33 -3.77 6.19
C THR A 74 9.02 -3.07 5.85
N GLN A 75 8.95 -1.75 5.99
CA GLN A 75 7.81 -0.94 5.53
C GLN A 75 7.59 -1.16 4.03
N ILE A 76 8.64 -0.94 3.23
CA ILE A 76 8.63 -1.12 1.77
C ILE A 76 8.16 -2.53 1.40
N LYS A 77 8.77 -3.57 2.00
CA LYS A 77 8.42 -4.97 1.70
C LYS A 77 6.97 -5.28 2.05
N SER A 78 6.52 -4.88 3.25
CA SER A 78 5.16 -5.15 3.74
C SER A 78 4.12 -4.49 2.85
N CYS A 79 4.34 -3.22 2.50
CA CYS A 79 3.41 -2.46 1.67
C CYS A 79 3.37 -2.95 0.23
N ASN A 80 4.50 -3.38 -0.35
CA ASN A 80 4.54 -4.02 -1.67
C ASN A 80 3.71 -5.31 -1.71
N VAL A 81 3.88 -6.19 -0.72
CA VAL A 81 3.13 -7.47 -0.66
C VAL A 81 1.63 -7.20 -0.51
N ALA A 82 1.26 -6.26 0.36
CA ALA A 82 -0.14 -5.91 0.56
C ALA A 82 -0.76 -5.25 -0.68
N LEU A 83 -0.02 -4.37 -1.38
CA LEU A 83 -0.47 -3.78 -2.66
C LEU A 83 -0.70 -4.85 -3.72
N ALA A 84 0.26 -5.76 -3.92
CA ALA A 84 0.12 -6.83 -4.89
C ALA A 84 -1.13 -7.68 -4.62
N LYS A 85 -1.35 -8.04 -3.34
CA LYS A 85 -2.55 -8.78 -2.92
C LYS A 85 -3.83 -7.98 -3.17
N LEU A 86 -3.84 -6.69 -2.84
CA LEU A 86 -4.98 -5.80 -3.05
C LEU A 86 -5.34 -5.72 -4.54
N THR A 87 -4.35 -5.52 -5.41
CA THR A 87 -4.53 -5.51 -6.86
C THR A 87 -5.09 -6.84 -7.36
N SER A 88 -4.58 -7.98 -6.89
CA SER A 88 -5.12 -9.29 -7.26
C SER A 88 -6.57 -9.48 -6.80
N MET A 89 -6.92 -9.03 -5.58
CA MET A 89 -8.30 -9.10 -5.09
C MET A 89 -9.26 -8.22 -5.91
N LYS A 90 -8.80 -7.05 -6.39
CA LYS A 90 -9.60 -6.18 -7.26
C LYS A 90 -9.76 -6.75 -8.67
N GLN A 91 -8.79 -7.51 -9.16
CA GLN A 91 -8.91 -8.21 -10.44
C GLN A 91 -9.91 -9.36 -10.37
N GLN A 92 -10.04 -10.02 -9.21
CA GLN A 92 -11.02 -11.10 -9.00
C GLN A 92 -12.47 -10.60 -8.81
N GLN A 93 -12.65 -9.32 -8.50
CA GLN A 93 -13.96 -8.69 -8.30
C GLN A 93 -14.49 -8.00 -9.56
N GLN A 94 -13.73 -8.02 -10.66
CA GLN A 94 -14.14 -7.57 -12.01
C GLN A 94 -14.63 -8.76 -12.82
#